data_AF-K1VK58-F1
#
_entry.id   AF-K1VK58-F1
#
_cell.length_a   1.000
_cell.length_b   1.000
_cell.length_c   1.000
_cell.angle_alpha   90.00
_cell.angle_beta   90.00
_cell.angle_gamma   90.00
#
_symmetry.space_group_name_H-M   'P 1'
#
loop_
_entity.id
_entity.type
_entity.pdbx_description
1 polymer ?
#
loop_
_entity_poly.entity_id
_entity_poly.type
_entity_poly.pdbx_seq_one_letter_code
_entity_poly.pdbx_strand_id
1 'polypeptide(L)' 'MGYTTYGYGTVGLSILTVYGLYLLLTGQGSRFDFGKFLHETSPYAWALVGIALCVGFSVIGAGW' A
#
# COMPACT_ATOMS: atom_id res chain seq x y z
N MET A 1 22.36 -10.48 5.55
CA MET A 1 21.31 -9.47 5.83
C MET A 1 20.74 -8.83 4.55
N GLY A 2 21.55 -8.36 3.59
CA GLY A 2 21.03 -7.70 2.38
C GLY A 2 20.21 -8.61 1.46
N TYR A 3 20.68 -9.82 1.16
CA TYR A 3 20.00 -10.76 0.24
C TYR A 3 18.56 -11.10 0.65
N THR A 4 18.29 -11.24 1.96
CA THR A 4 16.94 -11.48 2.46
C THR A 4 16.05 -10.25 2.33
N THR A 5 16.57 -9.04 2.60
CA THR A 5 15.83 -7.77 2.43
C THR A 5 15.47 -7.51 0.96
N TYR A 6 16.42 -7.72 0.04
CA TYR A 6 16.15 -7.63 -1.40
C TYR A 6 15.18 -8.73 -1.87
N GLY A 7 15.25 -9.93 -1.26
CA GLY A 7 14.30 -11.01 -1.51
C GLY A 7 12.85 -10.64 -1.18
N TYR A 8 12.59 -10.03 -0.02
CA TYR A 8 11.23 -9.60 0.34
C TYR A 8 10.67 -8.53 -0.60
N GLY A 9 11.48 -7.54 -0.96
CA GLY A 9 11.07 -6.47 -1.87
C GLY A 9 10.73 -6.98 -3.28
N THR A 10 11.56 -7.88 -3.81
CA THR A 10 11.36 -8.46 -5.15
C THR A 10 10.17 -9.42 -5.20
N VAL A 11 9.93 -10.20 -4.15
CA VAL A 11 8.74 -11.06 -4.03
C VAL A 11 7.46 -10.23 -3.97
N GLY A 12 7.43 -9.16 -3.18
CA GLY A 12 6.25 -8.28 -3.11
C GLY A 12 5.90 -7.65 -4.45
N LEU A 13 6.89 -7.09 -5.15
CA LEU A 13 6.69 -6.46 -6.46
C LEU A 13 6.27 -7.48 -7.54
N SER A 14 6.84 -8.69 -7.52
CA SER A 14 6.48 -9.73 -8.48
C SER A 14 5.05 -10.23 -8.28
N ILE A 15 4.57 -10.37 -7.04
CA ILE A 15 3.17 -10.73 -6.74
C ILE A 15 2.21 -9.65 -7.29
N LEU A 16 2.48 -8.37 -7.02
CA LEU A 16 1.65 -7.27 -7.54
C LEU A 16 1.60 -7.26 -9.07
N THR A 17 2.76 -7.48 -9.70
CA THR A 17 2.87 -7.51 -11.17
C THR A 17 2.10 -8.68 -11.76
N VAL A 18 2.24 -9.89 -11.20
CA VAL A 18 1.52 -11.09 -11.65
C VAL A 18 0.02 -10.92 -11.47
N TYR A 19 -0.44 -10.39 -10.33
CA TYR A 19 -1.88 -10.17 -10.09
C TYR A 19 -2.47 -9.09 -11.01
N GLY A 20 -1.75 -7.99 -11.22
CA GLY A 20 -2.15 -6.95 -12.17
C GLY A 20 -2.24 -7.47 -13.60
N LEU A 21 -1.23 -8.22 -14.06
CA LEU A 21 -1.24 -8.89 -15.37
C LEU A 21 -2.39 -9.89 -15.47
N TYR A 22 -2.66 -10.67 -14.43
CA TYR A 22 -3.78 -11.61 -14.41
C TYR A 22 -5.11 -10.89 -14.63
N LEU A 23 -5.39 -9.80 -13.91
CA LEU A 23 -6.63 -9.03 -14.09
C LEU A 23 -6.73 -8.40 -15.49
N LEU A 24 -5.62 -7.89 -16.02
CA LEU A 24 -5.60 -7.30 -17.37
C LEU A 24 -5.83 -8.35 -18.46
N LEU A 25 -5.10 -9.47 -18.42
CA LEU A 25 -5.15 -10.51 -19.44
C LEU A 25 -6.44 -11.35 -19.41
N THR A 26 -7.13 -11.40 -18.27
CA THR A 26 -8.46 -12.05 -18.15
C THR A 26 -9.63 -11.10 -18.44
N GLY A 27 -9.35 -9.84 -18.85
CA GLY A 27 -10.38 -8.83 -19.13
C GLY A 27 -11.09 -8.29 -17.89
N GLN A 28 -10.56 -8.57 -16.70
CA GLN A 28 -11.12 -8.18 -15.40
C GLN A 28 -10.48 -6.92 -14.81
N GLY A 29 -9.76 -6.14 -15.61
CA GLY A 29 -9.01 -4.95 -15.15
C GLY A 29 -9.87 -3.92 -14.43
N SER A 30 -11.15 -3.77 -14.80
CA SER A 30 -12.10 -2.86 -14.15
C SER A 30 -12.46 -3.22 -12.71
N ARG A 31 -12.13 -4.45 -12.26
CA ARG A 31 -12.31 -4.85 -10.85
C ARG A 31 -11.31 -4.16 -9.92
N PHE A 32 -10.16 -3.76 -10.46
CA PHE A 32 -9.17 -2.98 -9.72
C PHE A 32 -9.51 -1.48 -9.85
N ASP A 33 -10.54 -1.05 -9.12
CA ASP A 33 -11.04 0.33 -9.16
C ASP A 33 -10.57 1.12 -7.92
N PHE A 34 -9.56 1.96 -8.13
CA PHE A 34 -9.04 2.83 -7.07
C PHE A 34 -10.01 3.96 -6.70
N GLY A 35 -10.82 4.44 -7.65
CA GLY A 35 -11.82 5.47 -7.38
C GLY A 35 -12.90 4.96 -6.43
N LYS A 36 -13.42 3.76 -6.72
CA LYS A 36 -14.36 3.07 -5.83
C LYS A 36 -13.79 2.87 -4.43
N PHE A 37 -12.53 2.43 -4.32
CA PHE A 37 -11.86 2.29 -3.03
C PHE A 37 -11.85 3.61 -2.23
N LEU A 38 -11.51 4.72 -2.88
CA LEU A 38 -11.50 6.04 -2.22
C LEU A 38 -12.89 6.51 -1.82
N HIS A 39 -13.92 6.20 -2.61
CA HIS A 39 -15.31 6.54 -2.29
C HIS A 39 -15.90 5.71 -1.15
N GLU A 40 -15.54 4.43 -1.05
CA GLU A 40 -16.05 3.53 -0.02
C GLU A 40 -15.25 3.62 1.29
N THR A 41 -14.02 4.12 1.24
CA THR A 41 -13.19 4.28 2.45
C THR A 41 -13.65 5.50 3.25
N SER A 42 -13.91 5.28 4.54
CA SER A 42 -14.28 6.32 5.49
C SER A 42 -13.29 7.50 5.49
N PRO A 43 -13.74 8.76 5.35
CA PRO A 43 -12.89 9.94 5.50
C PRO A 43 -12.18 10.01 6.86
N TYR A 44 -12.82 9.49 7.92
CA TYR A 44 -12.25 9.44 9.26
C TYR A 44 -11.02 8.53 9.34
N ALA A 45 -10.96 7.45 8.54
CA ALA A 45 -9.81 6.56 8.54
C ALA A 45 -8.54 7.31 8.09
N TRP A 46 -8.64 8.09 7.01
CA TRP A 46 -7.54 8.92 6.51
C TRP A 46 -7.15 10.02 7.49
N ALA A 47 -8.13 10.70 8.09
CA ALA A 47 -7.87 11.77 9.05
C ALA A 47 -7.15 11.26 10.30
N LEU A 48 -7.62 10.16 10.90
CA LEU A 48 -7.05 9.61 12.12
C LEU A 48 -5.65 9.02 11.89
N VAL A 49 -5.44 8.30 10.78
CA VAL A 49 -4.11 7.79 10.40
C VAL A 49 -3.15 8.96 10.19
N GLY A 50 -3.57 10.04 9.52
CA GLY A 50 -2.75 11.23 9.33
C GLY A 50 -2.31 11.88 10.64
N ILE A 51 -3.24 12.08 11.58
CA ILE A 51 -2.94 12.66 12.90
C ILE A 51 -1.97 11.75 13.67
N ALA A 52 -2.23 10.45 13.69
CA ALA A 52 -1.39 9.49 14.40
C ALA A 52 0.03 9.43 13.82
N LEU A 53 0.18 9.42 12.49
CA LEU A 53 1.49 9.41 11.84
C LEU A 53 2.25 10.72 12.05
N CYS A 54 1.57 11.87 12.02
CA CYS A 54 2.17 13.18 12.23
C CYS A 54 2.85 13.26 13.62
N VAL A 55 2.10 12.98 14.68
CA VAL A 55 2.63 13.03 16.04
C VAL A 55 3.57 11.85 16.32
N GLY A 56 3.19 10.64 15.90
CA GLY A 56 3.95 9.43 16.14
C GLY A 56 5.36 9.49 15.54
N PHE A 57 5.49 9.86 14.26
CA PHE A 57 6.81 10.00 13.65
C PHE A 57 7.57 11.23 14.14
N SER A 58 6.90 12.31 14.56
CA SER A 58 7.57 13.45 15.20
C SER A 58 8.29 13.03 16.48
N VAL A 59 7.69 12.20 17.34
CA VAL A 59 8.30 11.74 18.60
C VAL A 59 9.40 10.72 18.34
N ILE A 60 9.19 9.77 17.43
CA ILE A 60 10.22 8.80 17.03
C ILE A 60 11.47 9.52 16.51
N GLY A 61 11.28 10.53 15.66
CA GLY A 61 12.38 11.33 15.13
C GLY A 61 13.09 12.18 16.18
N ALA A 62 12.36 12.71 17.17
CA ALA A 62 12.97 13.49 18.25
C ALA A 62 13.78 12.63 19.24
N GLY A 63 13.47 11.34 19.35
CA GLY A 63 14.14 10.39 20.25
C GLY A 63 15.32 9.63 19.63
N TRP A 64 15.65 9.90 18.36
CA TRP A 64 16.76 9.29 17.62
C TRP A 64 17.91 10.30 17.46
#